data_AF-A0A7C5DAC1-F1
#
_entry.id   AF-A0A7C5DAC1-F1
#
_cell.length_a   1.000
_cell.length_b   1.000
_cell.length_c   1.000
_cell.angle_alpha   90.00
_cell.angle_beta   90.00
_cell.angle_gamma   90.00
#
_symmetry.space_group_name_H-M   'P 1'
#
loop_
_entity.id
_entity.type
_entity.pdbx_description
1 polymer ?
#
loop_
_entity_poly.entity_id
_entity_poly.type
_entity_poly.pdbx_seq_one_letter_code
_entity_poly.pdbx_strand_id
1 'polypeptide(L)'
;RYIIYPLQTGDINITFSLTKRVTNDEKVRYFSSGARDDFKKLETNDFPIALPPLTIQVKSLPSDTQIVGDYTLDYHIDSHEAKAYTPLSMQVTLKGTGYPPRLSNLVPKRPEYALFSETPEIKTFPSTKGFMTTAKYLFAFSANQSFTLPAMTLHAFNPQTHKSYTLTMPKQDFKIDAVDTHTLVDTFDAPPLLHSDFSWVKNLFIYLMIFTAGYFTAMITKWQRKNTTKNAHPLIEKIQHAKDTKALLQVLMAQDSHRFTSCITHLEKALYDDGKINLNKVKEEAIDLI
;
A
#
# COMPACT_ATOMS: atom_id res chain seq x y z
N ARG A 1 1.11 40.64 -43.79
CA ARG A 1 1.59 41.72 -42.89
C ARG A 1 2.68 41.13 -42.01
N TYR A 2 3.82 41.79 -41.89
CA TYR A 2 4.90 41.38 -40.98
C TYR A 2 4.86 42.26 -39.73
N ILE A 3 5.13 41.68 -38.56
CA ILE A 3 5.26 42.39 -37.29
C ILE A 3 6.70 42.19 -36.83
N ILE A 4 7.37 43.29 -36.48
CA ILE A 4 8.78 43.29 -36.13
C ILE A 4 8.92 43.93 -34.75
N TYR A 5 9.70 43.29 -33.88
CA TYR A 5 10.10 43.83 -32.58
C TYR A 5 11.62 43.98 -32.54
N PRO A 6 12.14 45.21 -32.64
CA PRO A 6 13.57 45.43 -32.52
C PRO A 6 14.02 45.16 -31.08
N LEU A 7 15.11 44.41 -30.92
CA LEU A 7 15.68 44.04 -29.62
C LEU A 7 16.90 44.92 -29.25
N GLN A 8 17.35 45.76 -30.17
CA GLN A 8 18.52 46.62 -30.02
C GLN A 8 18.16 48.03 -30.46
N THR A 9 18.85 49.02 -29.87
CA THR A 9 18.71 50.43 -30.20
C THR A 9 19.63 50.81 -31.37
N GLY A 10 19.31 51.92 -32.03
CA GLY A 10 20.09 52.44 -33.16
C GLY A 10 19.39 52.26 -34.50
N ASP A 11 20.14 52.51 -35.57
CA ASP A 11 19.63 52.42 -36.93
C ASP A 11 19.76 50.98 -37.44
N ILE A 12 18.62 50.34 -37.69
CA ILE A 12 18.54 48.95 -38.16
C ILE A 12 18.08 48.95 -39.62
N ASN A 13 18.88 48.32 -40.47
CA ASN A 13 18.56 48.13 -41.89
C ASN A 13 17.99 46.73 -42.11
N ILE A 14 16.72 46.67 -42.50
CA ILE A 14 16.03 45.41 -42.83
C ILE A 14 16.09 45.21 -44.34
N THR A 15 16.86 44.22 -44.78
CA THR A 15 16.99 43.86 -46.20
C THR A 15 15.99 42.78 -46.57
N PHE A 16 15.33 42.94 -47.71
CA PHE A 16 14.41 41.94 -48.26
C PHE A 16 15.03 41.29 -49.50
N SER A 17 14.99 39.96 -49.57
CA SER A 17 15.33 39.22 -50.78
C SER A 17 14.04 38.88 -51.52
N LEU A 18 13.82 39.49 -52.67
CA LEU A 18 12.69 39.19 -53.53
C LEU A 18 13.16 38.38 -54.74
N THR A 19 12.50 37.26 -55.02
CA THR A 19 12.77 36.45 -56.21
C THR A 19 11.53 36.41 -57.08
N LYS A 20 11.66 36.90 -58.31
CA LYS A 20 10.63 36.76 -59.34
C LYS A 20 10.82 35.44 -60.05
N ARG A 21 9.85 34.55 -59.94
CA ARG A 21 9.82 33.29 -60.69
C ARG A 21 8.96 33.45 -61.92
N VAL A 22 9.50 33.10 -63.09
CA VAL A 22 8.78 33.10 -64.36
C VAL A 22 8.75 31.68 -64.91
N THR A 23 7.57 31.24 -65.36
CA THR A 23 7.36 29.96 -66.03
C THR A 23 6.42 30.17 -67.22
N ASN A 24 6.21 29.14 -68.04
CA ASN A 24 5.32 29.19 -69.20
C ASN A 24 4.14 28.21 -69.05
N ASP A 25 3.08 28.42 -69.83
CA ASP A 25 1.84 27.65 -69.71
C ASP A 25 2.02 26.14 -69.95
N GLU A 26 2.94 25.77 -70.83
CA GLU A 26 3.24 24.36 -71.12
C GLU A 26 3.83 23.65 -69.89
N LYS A 27 4.81 24.28 -69.23
CA LYS A 27 5.42 23.76 -68.00
C LYS A 27 4.42 23.70 -66.85
N VAL A 28 3.50 24.68 -66.75
CA VAL A 28 2.42 24.67 -65.75
C VAL A 28 1.41 23.55 -66.01
N ARG A 29 1.00 23.34 -67.27
CA ARG A 29 0.10 22.24 -67.64
C ARG A 29 0.74 20.89 -67.35
N TYR A 30 1.98 20.68 -67.77
CA TYR A 30 2.69 19.42 -67.53
C TYR A 30 2.89 19.13 -66.04
N PHE A 31 3.21 20.15 -65.23
CA PHE A 31 3.23 20.03 -63.77
C PHE A 31 1.87 19.63 -63.18
N SER A 32 0.79 20.21 -63.69
CA SER A 32 -0.57 19.99 -63.18
C SER A 32 -1.21 18.67 -63.68
N SER A 33 -0.78 18.17 -64.84
CA SER A 33 -1.31 16.97 -65.49
C SER A 33 -0.45 15.71 -65.33
N GLY A 34 0.63 15.78 -64.54
CA GLY A 34 1.58 14.67 -64.38
C GLY A 34 0.95 13.37 -63.88
N ALA A 35 1.48 12.23 -64.34
CA ALA A 35 1.08 10.90 -63.87
C ALA A 35 1.50 10.67 -62.41
N ARG A 36 0.76 9.84 -61.66
CA ARG A 36 0.95 9.61 -60.21
C ARG A 36 2.37 9.18 -59.81
N ASP A 37 3.14 8.61 -60.72
CA ASP A 37 4.49 8.09 -60.48
C ASP A 37 5.62 9.05 -60.87
N ASP A 38 5.33 10.20 -61.49
CA ASP A 38 6.33 11.08 -62.11
C ASP A 38 6.17 12.54 -61.62
N PHE A 39 6.29 12.75 -60.30
CA PHE A 39 6.15 14.07 -59.68
C PHE A 39 7.37 14.97 -60.02
N LYS A 40 7.35 15.61 -61.18
CA LYS A 40 8.37 16.58 -61.59
C LYS A 40 8.08 17.94 -61.00
N LYS A 41 9.09 18.56 -60.38
CA LYS A 41 9.01 19.92 -59.85
C LYS A 41 8.76 20.91 -60.99
N LEU A 42 7.86 21.88 -60.79
CA LEU A 42 7.63 22.96 -61.76
C LEU A 42 8.94 23.68 -62.07
N GLU A 43 9.33 23.68 -63.34
CA GLU A 43 10.50 24.40 -63.81
C GLU A 43 10.22 25.91 -63.86
N THR A 44 11.02 26.68 -63.15
CA THR A 44 10.94 28.15 -63.11
C THR A 44 12.30 28.76 -63.39
N ASN A 45 12.29 29.92 -64.04
CA ASN A 45 13.44 30.81 -64.12
C ASN A 45 13.32 31.85 -62.99
N ASP A 46 14.29 31.84 -62.09
CA ASP A 46 14.31 32.67 -60.89
C ASP A 46 15.21 33.89 -61.11
N PHE A 47 14.63 35.08 -61.01
CA PHE A 47 15.34 36.35 -61.13
C PHE A 47 15.38 37.04 -59.75
N PRO A 48 16.56 37.28 -59.16
CA PRO A 48 16.64 38.07 -57.95
C PRO A 48 16.29 39.54 -58.27
N ILE A 49 15.42 40.13 -57.46
CA ILE A 49 15.09 41.55 -57.50
C ILE A 49 15.71 42.20 -56.27
N ALA A 50 16.64 43.13 -56.52
CA ALA A 50 17.19 43.97 -55.46
C ALA A 50 16.12 44.96 -54.98
N LEU A 51 15.85 44.95 -53.69
CA LEU A 51 14.98 45.93 -53.03
C LEU A 51 15.82 46.83 -52.13
N PRO A 52 15.50 48.14 -52.04
CA PRO A 52 16.14 49.01 -51.07
C PRO A 52 15.85 48.52 -49.64
N PRO A 53 16.80 48.63 -48.71
CA PRO A 53 16.59 48.25 -47.32
C PRO A 53 15.56 49.18 -46.67
N LEU A 54 14.77 48.63 -45.75
CA LEU A 54 13.93 49.41 -44.85
C LEU A 54 14.78 49.80 -43.64
N THR A 55 15.15 51.08 -43.56
CA THR A 55 15.84 51.64 -42.40
C THR A 55 14.83 52.03 -41.33
N ILE A 56 15.00 51.50 -40.12
CA ILE A 56 14.24 51.89 -38.93
C ILE A 56 15.20 52.46 -37.88
N GLN A 57 14.80 53.56 -37.25
CA GLN A 57 15.53 54.15 -36.13
C GLN A 57 14.88 53.74 -34.82
N VAL A 58 15.58 52.92 -34.03
CA VAL A 58 15.07 52.37 -32.77
C VAL A 58 15.61 53.17 -31.60
N LYS A 59 14.69 53.85 -30.89
CA LYS A 59 15.01 54.63 -29.69
C LYS A 59 15.19 53.72 -28.48
N SER A 60 15.98 54.18 -27.51
CA SER A 60 16.10 53.52 -26.22
C SER A 60 14.77 53.52 -25.45
N LEU A 61 14.49 52.40 -24.80
CA LEU A 61 13.38 52.31 -23.85
C LEU A 61 13.71 53.14 -22.59
N PRO A 62 12.69 53.64 -21.88
CA PRO A 62 12.89 54.23 -20.55
C PRO A 62 13.61 53.26 -19.61
N SER A 63 14.37 53.80 -18.66
CA SER A 63 15.04 53.00 -17.63
C SER A 63 14.03 52.12 -16.89
N ASP A 64 14.47 50.92 -16.52
CA ASP A 64 13.71 49.93 -15.75
C ASP A 64 12.47 49.34 -16.46
N THR A 65 12.30 49.56 -17.77
CA THR A 65 11.21 48.93 -18.55
C THR A 65 11.37 47.40 -18.58
N GLN A 66 10.38 46.68 -18.05
CA GLN A 66 10.35 45.22 -18.03
C GLN A 66 9.42 44.64 -19.10
N ILE A 67 8.37 45.38 -19.46
CA ILE A 67 7.33 44.95 -20.42
C ILE A 67 7.17 46.03 -21.50
N VAL A 68 7.08 45.61 -22.76
CA VAL A 68 6.87 46.53 -23.89
C VAL A 68 5.56 46.19 -24.60
N GLY A 69 4.59 47.09 -24.49
CA GLY A 69 3.26 46.93 -25.06
C GLY A 69 2.17 47.55 -24.18
N ASP A 70 0.94 47.26 -24.55
CA ASP A 70 -0.27 47.62 -23.82
C ASP A 70 -0.84 46.36 -23.15
N TYR A 71 -0.51 46.17 -21.88
CA TYR A 71 -0.80 44.99 -21.10
C TYR A 71 -1.62 45.34 -19.86
N THR A 72 -2.48 44.42 -19.46
CA THR A 72 -3.15 44.38 -18.16
C THR A 72 -2.59 43.22 -17.35
N LEU A 73 -2.56 43.39 -16.03
CA LEU A 73 -2.16 42.37 -15.08
C LEU A 73 -3.37 41.94 -14.27
N ASP A 74 -3.65 40.64 -14.30
CA ASP A 74 -4.64 39.99 -13.48
C ASP A 74 -3.96 38.90 -12.65
N TYR A 75 -4.48 38.62 -11.45
CA TYR A 75 -3.97 37.53 -10.61
C TYR A 75 -5.13 36.79 -9.93
N HIS A 76 -4.92 35.51 -9.66
CA HIS A 76 -5.85 34.62 -8.98
C HIS A 76 -5.10 33.84 -7.92
N ILE A 77 -5.70 33.73 -6.74
CA ILE A 77 -5.17 32.99 -5.60
C ILE A 77 -6.32 32.10 -5.13
N ASP A 78 -6.08 30.79 -5.05
CA ASP A 78 -7.14 29.82 -4.76
C ASP A 78 -7.60 29.93 -3.30
N SER A 79 -6.67 30.15 -2.37
CA SER A 79 -6.93 30.32 -0.94
C SER A 79 -5.86 31.19 -0.28
N HIS A 80 -6.24 31.94 0.76
CA HIS A 80 -5.32 32.68 1.64
C HIS A 80 -5.05 31.94 2.95
N GLU A 81 -5.71 30.79 3.16
CA GLU A 81 -5.55 29.94 4.34
C GLU A 81 -5.17 28.51 3.95
N ALA A 82 -4.20 27.93 4.66
CA ALA A 82 -3.75 26.57 4.42
C ALA A 82 -3.14 25.94 5.67
N LYS A 83 -2.99 24.62 5.69
CA LYS A 83 -2.23 23.93 6.74
C LYS A 83 -0.73 23.99 6.42
N ALA A 84 0.13 23.89 7.43
CA ALA A 84 1.57 23.85 7.23
C ALA A 84 1.95 22.77 6.19
N TYR A 85 2.89 23.14 5.31
CA TYR A 85 3.41 22.33 4.20
C TYR A 85 2.42 22.03 3.06
N THR A 86 1.17 22.46 3.14
CA THR A 86 0.22 22.32 2.03
C THR A 86 0.45 23.39 0.96
N PRO A 87 0.33 23.04 -0.35
CA PRO A 87 0.59 23.98 -1.43
C PRO A 87 -0.57 24.98 -1.59
N LEU A 88 -0.20 26.25 -1.72
CA LEU A 88 -1.07 27.38 -2.04
C LEU A 88 -0.82 27.83 -3.47
N SER A 89 -1.81 27.66 -4.35
CA SER A 89 -1.69 28.01 -5.77
C SER A 89 -1.96 29.48 -6.04
N MET A 90 -1.18 30.05 -6.95
CA MET A 90 -1.37 31.40 -7.48
C MET A 90 -1.12 31.43 -8.99
N GLN A 91 -2.00 32.10 -9.72
CA GLN A 91 -1.84 32.37 -11.14
C GLN A 91 -1.72 33.88 -11.37
N VAL A 92 -0.72 34.30 -12.14
CA VAL A 92 -0.60 35.67 -12.66
C VAL A 92 -0.76 35.65 -14.17
N THR A 93 -1.61 36.52 -14.69
CA THR A 93 -1.95 36.61 -16.12
C THR A 93 -1.63 38.00 -16.65
N LEU A 94 -0.79 38.08 -17.68
CA LEU A 94 -0.57 39.29 -18.46
C LEU A 94 -1.30 39.16 -19.80
N LYS A 95 -2.23 40.07 -20.08
CA LYS A 95 -3.00 40.10 -21.33
C LYS A 95 -2.84 41.45 -22.00
N GLY A 96 -2.56 41.45 -23.31
CA GLY A 96 -2.31 42.72 -23.97
C GLY A 96 -1.87 42.60 -25.41
N THR A 97 -1.48 43.73 -25.99
CA THR A 97 -0.84 43.79 -27.31
C THR A 97 0.60 44.27 -27.17
N GLY A 98 1.56 43.54 -27.74
CA GLY A 98 2.96 43.91 -27.61
C GLY A 98 3.95 42.77 -27.78
N TYR A 99 5.19 43.03 -27.35
CA TYR A 99 6.26 42.04 -27.34
C TYR A 99 5.99 41.01 -26.22
N PRO A 100 6.00 39.70 -26.51
CA PRO A 100 5.63 38.69 -25.54
C PRO A 100 6.47 38.76 -24.26
N PRO A 101 5.85 38.97 -23.07
CA PRO A 101 6.59 39.15 -21.84
C PRO A 101 7.22 37.81 -21.41
N ARG A 102 8.53 37.81 -21.18
CA ARG A 102 9.30 36.66 -20.69
C ARG A 102 9.97 37.04 -19.37
N LEU A 103 9.19 37.03 -18.29
CA LEU A 103 9.66 37.38 -16.96
C LEU A 103 10.07 36.12 -16.20
N SER A 104 11.31 36.04 -15.74
CA SER A 104 11.82 34.86 -15.02
C SER A 104 11.55 34.88 -13.51
N ASN A 105 11.40 36.07 -12.92
CA ASN A 105 11.35 36.26 -11.46
C ASN A 105 10.24 37.26 -11.07
N LEU A 106 8.98 36.97 -11.41
CA LEU A 106 7.86 37.79 -10.93
C LEU A 106 7.79 37.75 -9.39
N VAL A 107 7.85 36.56 -8.82
CA VAL A 107 7.75 36.33 -7.38
C VAL A 107 9.14 36.13 -6.78
N PRO A 108 9.55 36.90 -5.75
CA PRO A 108 10.86 36.74 -5.14
C PRO A 108 10.94 35.43 -4.36
N LYS A 109 12.08 34.73 -4.43
CA LYS A 109 12.36 33.60 -3.52
C LYS A 109 12.71 34.15 -2.14
N ARG A 110 12.12 33.59 -1.08
CA ARG A 110 12.37 33.99 0.30
C ARG A 110 12.40 32.76 1.24
N PRO A 111 13.02 32.85 2.43
CA PRO A 111 13.13 31.71 3.34
C PRO A 111 11.80 31.33 4.02
N GLU A 112 10.81 32.23 4.08
CA GLU A 112 9.53 31.98 4.76
C GLU A 112 8.64 30.98 4.02
N TYR A 113 8.91 30.71 2.73
CA TYR A 113 8.15 29.76 1.92
C TYR A 113 9.01 29.11 0.84
N ALA A 114 8.71 27.85 0.51
CA ALA A 114 9.17 27.21 -0.71
C ALA A 114 8.33 27.70 -1.90
N LEU A 115 8.99 28.27 -2.91
CA LEU A 115 8.37 28.73 -4.15
C LEU A 115 8.56 27.68 -5.25
N PHE A 116 7.46 27.18 -5.78
CA PHE A 116 7.40 26.37 -6.98
C PHE A 116 6.85 27.21 -8.13
N SER A 117 7.45 27.11 -9.31
CA SER A 117 7.06 27.87 -10.49
C SER A 117 7.18 27.01 -11.73
N GLU A 118 6.18 27.09 -12.61
CA GLU A 118 6.23 26.44 -13.92
C GLU A 118 6.78 27.37 -15.00
N THR A 119 7.18 26.79 -16.13
CA THR A 119 7.49 27.57 -17.33
C THR A 119 6.24 28.33 -17.80
N PRO A 120 6.33 29.65 -18.09
CA PRO A 120 5.15 30.44 -18.41
C PRO A 120 4.51 30.00 -19.73
N GLU A 121 3.19 29.88 -19.73
CA GLU A 121 2.40 29.58 -20.93
C GLU A 121 2.14 30.89 -21.69
N ILE A 122 2.82 31.08 -22.82
CA ILE A 122 2.71 32.28 -23.65
C ILE A 122 1.97 31.95 -24.94
N LYS A 123 0.77 32.50 -25.10
CA LYS A 123 -0.04 32.39 -26.32
C LYS A 123 -0.06 33.73 -27.06
N THR A 124 0.35 33.71 -28.32
CA THR A 124 0.40 34.90 -29.18
C THR A 124 -0.46 34.70 -30.42
N PHE A 125 -1.34 35.65 -30.70
CA PHE A 125 -2.17 35.66 -31.90
C PHE A 125 -1.94 36.94 -32.69
N PRO A 126 -1.77 36.86 -34.02
CA PRO A 126 -1.64 38.06 -34.84
C PRO A 126 -2.97 38.82 -34.89
N SER A 127 -2.92 40.14 -34.65
CA SER A 127 -4.07 41.05 -34.78
C SER A 127 -3.72 42.25 -35.66
N THR A 128 -4.71 43.08 -35.99
CA THR A 128 -4.50 44.31 -36.75
C THR A 128 -3.66 45.35 -36.00
N LYS A 129 -3.58 45.27 -34.66
CA LYS A 129 -2.86 46.21 -33.79
C LYS A 129 -1.51 45.69 -33.29
N GLY A 130 -1.08 44.51 -33.74
CA GLY A 130 0.13 43.83 -33.27
C GLY A 130 -0.17 42.40 -32.78
N PHE A 131 0.77 41.77 -32.07
CA PHE A 131 0.50 40.47 -31.45
C PHE A 131 -0.30 40.64 -30.18
N MET A 132 -1.50 40.06 -30.16
CA MET A 132 -2.28 39.89 -28.94
C MET A 132 -1.68 38.72 -28.17
N THR A 133 -1.18 39.00 -26.97
CA THR A 133 -0.45 38.06 -26.15
C THR A 133 -1.19 37.81 -24.85
N THR A 134 -1.31 36.54 -24.47
CA THR A 134 -1.69 36.10 -23.12
C THR A 134 -0.53 35.30 -22.56
N ALA A 135 0.10 35.79 -21.50
CA ALA A 135 1.13 35.08 -20.76
C ALA A 135 0.59 34.69 -19.38
N LYS A 136 0.63 33.40 -19.06
CA LYS A 136 0.22 32.86 -17.76
C LYS A 136 1.42 32.34 -17.00
N TYR A 137 1.51 32.72 -15.73
CA TYR A 137 2.54 32.31 -14.79
C TYR A 137 1.86 31.59 -13.64
N LEU A 138 2.25 30.33 -13.41
CA LEU A 138 1.71 29.49 -12.35
C LEU A 138 2.75 29.33 -11.25
N PHE A 139 2.31 29.56 -10.02
CA PHE A 139 3.11 29.48 -8.81
C PHE A 139 2.40 28.61 -7.77
N ALA A 140 3.18 27.90 -6.97
CA ALA A 140 2.70 27.28 -5.74
C ALA A 140 3.64 27.63 -4.58
N PHE A 141 3.06 27.97 -3.44
CA PHE A 141 3.77 28.30 -2.21
C PHE A 141 3.56 27.20 -1.18
N SER A 142 4.61 26.77 -0.48
CA SER A 142 4.49 25.86 0.66
C SER A 142 5.28 26.45 1.83
N ALA A 143 4.64 26.62 2.98
CA ALA A 143 5.23 27.25 4.15
C ALA A 143 4.82 26.51 5.43
N ASN A 144 5.63 26.66 6.48
CA ASN A 144 5.32 26.11 7.81
C ASN A 144 4.67 27.13 8.76
N GLN A 145 4.72 28.42 8.39
CA GLN A 145 4.23 29.55 9.18
C GLN A 145 3.57 30.57 8.26
N SER A 146 2.68 31.39 8.83
CA SER A 146 2.03 32.49 8.12
C SER A 146 3.08 33.45 7.53
N PHE A 147 2.84 33.90 6.32
CA PHE A 147 3.78 34.76 5.60
C PHE A 147 3.03 35.82 4.78
N THR A 148 3.78 36.86 4.41
CA THR A 148 3.29 37.93 3.57
C THR A 148 4.04 37.92 2.24
N LEU A 149 3.30 37.86 1.15
CA LEU A 149 3.83 38.15 -0.18
C LEU A 149 3.89 39.68 -0.37
N PRO A 150 5.08 40.26 -0.67
CA PRO A 150 5.21 41.70 -0.85
C PRO A 150 4.42 42.17 -2.08
N ALA A 151 4.04 43.45 -2.07
CA ALA A 151 3.49 44.08 -3.27
C ALA A 151 4.51 44.01 -4.42
N MET A 152 4.01 43.76 -5.62
CA MET A 152 4.80 43.66 -6.84
C MET A 152 4.45 44.81 -7.77
N THR A 153 5.46 45.39 -8.42
CA THR A 153 5.28 46.42 -9.45
C THR A 153 6.10 46.07 -10.67
N LEU A 154 5.46 46.02 -11.83
CA LEU A 154 6.09 45.83 -13.13
C LEU A 154 6.02 47.14 -13.90
N HIS A 155 7.16 47.58 -14.42
CA HIS A 155 7.25 48.77 -15.25
C HIS A 155 7.04 48.39 -16.71
N ALA A 156 6.04 49.01 -17.33
CA ALA A 156 5.67 48.77 -18.71
C ALA A 156 5.76 50.05 -19.54
N PHE A 157 6.08 49.91 -20.82
CA PHE A 157 6.13 51.01 -21.77
C PHE A 157 5.24 50.71 -22.98
N ASN A 158 4.32 51.62 -23.28
CA ASN A 158 3.46 51.52 -24.46
C ASN A 158 4.07 52.30 -25.63
N PRO A 159 4.58 51.64 -26.69
CA PRO A 159 5.21 52.30 -27.82
C PRO A 159 4.21 53.03 -28.74
N GLN A 160 2.90 52.76 -28.66
CA GLN A 160 1.90 53.49 -29.44
C GLN A 160 1.55 54.84 -28.81
N THR A 161 1.52 54.90 -27.48
CA THR A 161 1.20 56.14 -26.74
C THR A 161 2.44 56.89 -26.25
N HIS A 162 3.63 56.28 -26.36
CA HIS A 162 4.89 56.77 -25.80
C HIS A 162 4.83 57.03 -24.30
N LYS A 163 3.99 56.28 -23.56
CA LYS A 163 3.81 56.45 -22.12
C LYS A 163 4.28 55.21 -21.37
N SER A 164 5.03 55.45 -20.29
CA SER A 164 5.31 54.44 -19.28
C SER A 164 4.13 54.35 -18.31
N TYR A 165 3.85 53.14 -17.84
CA TYR A 165 2.83 52.86 -16.84
C TYR A 165 3.27 51.67 -15.97
N THR A 166 2.58 51.47 -14.86
CA THR A 166 2.90 50.43 -13.88
C THR A 166 1.76 49.44 -13.74
N LEU A 167 2.11 48.16 -13.72
CA LEU A 167 1.20 47.07 -13.38
C LEU A 167 1.50 46.60 -11.97
N THR A 168 0.52 46.68 -11.08
CA THR A 168 0.73 46.45 -9.65
C THR A 168 -0.12 45.29 -9.15
N MET A 169 0.49 44.44 -8.32
CA MET A 169 -0.21 43.47 -7.50
C MET A 169 -0.02 43.88 -6.03
N PRO A 170 -1.11 44.09 -5.26
CA PRO A 170 -1.00 44.49 -3.87
C PRO A 170 -0.42 43.37 -3.01
N LYS A 171 0.09 43.76 -1.84
CA LYS A 171 0.54 42.83 -0.79
C LYS A 171 -0.55 41.78 -0.49
N GLN A 172 -0.14 40.52 -0.31
CA GLN A 172 -1.05 39.42 0.05
C GLN A 172 -0.58 38.78 1.36
N ASP A 173 -1.50 38.55 2.28
CA ASP A 173 -1.23 37.90 3.55
C ASP A 173 -1.80 36.47 3.55
N PHE A 174 -0.97 35.49 3.92
CA PHE A 174 -1.34 34.08 3.96
C PHE A 174 -1.28 33.57 5.40
N LYS A 175 -2.37 32.94 5.84
CA LYS A 175 -2.47 32.33 7.17
C LYS A 175 -2.19 30.84 7.07
N ILE A 176 -1.19 30.38 7.82
CA ILE A 176 -0.81 28.96 7.84
C ILE A 176 -1.08 28.39 9.23
N ASP A 177 -1.99 27.43 9.28
CA ASP A 177 -2.31 26.71 10.51
C ASP A 177 -1.28 25.61 10.75
N ALA A 178 -0.74 25.54 11.97
CA ALA A 178 0.19 24.49 12.36
C ALA A 178 -0.48 23.11 12.24
N VAL A 179 0.26 22.14 11.70
CA VAL A 179 -0.21 20.75 11.63
C VAL A 179 -0.01 20.10 13.00
N ASP A 180 -1.05 19.46 13.52
CA ASP A 180 -0.95 18.70 14.77
C ASP A 180 -0.08 17.47 14.56
N THR A 181 1.15 17.54 15.05
CA THR A 181 2.16 16.49 14.94
C THR A 181 1.73 15.19 15.63
N HIS A 182 0.82 15.23 16.61
CA HIS A 182 0.34 14.03 17.29
C HIS A 182 -0.53 13.14 16.39
N THR A 183 -1.13 13.72 15.35
CA THR A 183 -1.96 12.99 14.38
C THR A 183 -1.17 12.42 13.20
N LEU A 184 0.10 12.83 13.04
CA LEU A 184 0.96 12.40 11.93
C LEU A 184 1.74 11.11 12.22
N VAL A 185 1.90 10.78 13.49
CA VAL A 185 2.57 9.54 13.90
C VAL A 185 1.56 8.41 13.81
N ASP A 186 1.87 7.41 12.98
CA ASP A 186 1.04 6.23 12.87
C ASP A 186 1.00 5.54 14.24
N THR A 187 -0.18 5.51 14.85
CA THR A 187 -0.38 4.85 16.15
C THR A 187 -0.63 3.35 15.99
N PHE A 188 -0.76 2.89 14.75
CA PHE A 188 -1.08 1.53 14.40
C PHE A 188 0.09 0.90 13.62
N ASP A 189 0.73 -0.12 14.20
CA ASP A 189 1.70 -0.94 13.50
C ASP A 189 0.97 -1.86 12.51
N ALA A 190 1.15 -1.58 11.21
CA ALA A 190 0.71 -2.43 10.12
C ALA A 190 1.92 -3.09 9.43
N PRO A 191 2.01 -4.43 9.33
CA PRO A 191 0.99 -5.41 9.74
C PRO A 191 0.93 -5.62 11.26
N PRO A 192 -0.23 -6.02 11.81
CA PRO A 192 -0.35 -6.36 13.22
C PRO A 192 0.68 -7.44 13.57
N LEU A 193 1.29 -7.32 14.77
CA LEU A 193 2.25 -8.30 15.29
C LEU A 193 1.72 -9.71 15.06
N LEU A 194 2.56 -10.59 14.48
CA LEU A 194 2.24 -11.98 14.15
C LEU A 194 1.53 -12.66 15.33
N HIS A 195 0.20 -12.77 15.25
CA HIS A 195 -0.58 -13.56 16.18
C HIS A 195 -0.21 -15.03 15.92
N SER A 196 0.64 -15.58 16.79
CA SER A 196 0.99 -17.00 16.74
C SER A 196 -0.22 -17.82 17.15
N ASP A 197 -0.81 -18.53 16.19
CA ASP A 197 -1.94 -19.43 16.45
C ASP A 197 -1.45 -20.69 17.18
N PHE A 198 -1.61 -20.71 18.50
CA PHE A 198 -1.24 -21.85 19.36
C PHE A 198 -2.26 -23.01 19.32
N SER A 199 -3.29 -22.95 18.47
CA SER A 199 -4.29 -24.02 18.33
C SER A 199 -3.65 -25.37 17.96
N TRP A 200 -2.54 -25.34 17.21
CA TRP A 200 -1.74 -26.51 16.89
C TRP A 200 -1.17 -27.23 18.13
N VAL A 201 -0.78 -26.48 19.17
CA VAL A 201 -0.17 -27.04 20.39
C VAL A 201 -1.20 -27.87 21.15
N LYS A 202 -2.44 -27.37 21.24
CA LYS A 202 -3.55 -28.10 21.86
C LYS A 202 -3.82 -29.42 21.13
N ASN A 203 -3.86 -29.39 19.80
CA ASN A 203 -4.07 -30.59 18.99
C ASN A 203 -2.94 -31.61 19.17
N LEU A 204 -1.68 -31.15 19.23
CA LEU A 204 -0.53 -31.99 19.52
C LEU A 204 -0.67 -32.71 20.87
N PHE A 205 -1.09 -32.01 21.93
CA PHE A 205 -1.32 -32.61 23.24
C PHE A 205 -2.44 -33.66 23.23
N ILE A 206 -3.51 -33.43 22.48
CA ILE A 206 -4.61 -34.39 22.35
C ILE A 206 -4.11 -35.68 21.66
N TYR A 207 -3.36 -35.56 20.57
CA TYR A 207 -2.80 -36.73 19.89
C TYR A 207 -1.82 -37.50 20.77
N LEU A 208 -0.99 -36.80 21.55
CA LEU A 208 -0.08 -37.42 22.51
C LEU A 208 -0.84 -38.24 23.57
N MET A 209 -1.94 -37.70 24.10
CA MET A 209 -2.80 -38.39 25.07
C MET A 209 -3.46 -39.65 24.49
N ILE A 210 -3.95 -39.59 23.26
CA ILE A 210 -4.56 -40.77 22.60
C ILE A 210 -3.50 -41.85 22.38
N PHE A 211 -2.30 -41.46 21.95
CA PHE A 211 -1.19 -42.39 21.73
C PHE A 211 -0.76 -43.09 23.03
N THR A 212 -0.60 -42.34 24.13
CA THR A 212 -0.21 -42.93 25.42
C THR A 212 -1.29 -43.86 25.97
N ALA A 213 -2.57 -43.47 25.87
CA ALA A 213 -3.69 -44.32 26.29
C ALA A 213 -3.72 -45.66 25.51
N GLY A 214 -3.51 -45.61 24.19
CA GLY A 214 -3.41 -46.81 23.35
C GLY A 214 -2.24 -47.72 23.76
N TYR A 215 -1.07 -47.14 24.03
CA TYR A 215 0.12 -47.87 24.47
C TYR A 215 -0.11 -48.60 25.81
N PHE A 216 -0.68 -47.93 26.80
CA PHE A 216 -0.98 -48.55 28.09
C PHE A 216 -2.04 -49.67 27.98
N THR A 217 -3.05 -49.46 27.14
CA THR A 217 -4.11 -50.47 26.92
C THR A 217 -3.54 -51.78 26.37
N ALA A 218 -2.60 -51.71 25.42
CA ALA A 218 -1.91 -52.86 24.86
C ALA A 218 -0.99 -53.58 25.89
N MET A 219 -0.39 -52.82 26.80
CA MET A 219 0.47 -53.37 27.86
C MET A 219 -0.32 -54.16 28.90
N ILE A 220 -1.49 -53.66 29.32
CA ILE A 220 -2.36 -54.32 30.31
C ILE A 220 -2.94 -55.64 29.77
N THR A 221 -3.38 -55.65 28.51
CA THR A 221 -3.97 -56.85 27.88
C THR A 221 -2.98 -58.01 27.75
N LYS A 222 -1.69 -57.73 27.53
CA LYS A 222 -0.64 -58.78 27.53
C LYS A 222 -0.41 -59.39 28.91
N TRP A 223 -0.62 -58.63 29.99
CA TRP A 223 -0.30 -59.09 31.34
C TRP A 223 -1.37 -60.01 31.92
N GLN A 224 -2.66 -59.75 31.63
CA GLN A 224 -3.77 -60.57 32.15
C GLN A 224 -3.88 -61.96 31.52
N ARG A 225 -3.42 -62.16 30.28
CA ARG A 225 -3.51 -63.47 29.60
C ARG A 225 -2.57 -64.54 30.17
N LYS A 226 -1.63 -64.20 31.05
CA LYS A 226 -0.61 -65.13 31.55
C LYS A 226 -1.00 -65.88 32.84
N ASN A 227 -2.08 -65.50 33.53
CA ASN A 227 -2.37 -65.93 34.91
C ASN A 227 -3.54 -66.91 35.09
N THR A 228 -4.11 -67.49 34.03
CA THR A 228 -5.28 -68.39 34.15
C THR A 228 -4.98 -69.77 33.58
N THR A 229 -4.39 -70.66 34.39
CA THR A 229 -4.50 -72.14 34.32
C THR A 229 -3.61 -72.80 35.39
N LYS A 230 -4.18 -73.16 36.56
CA LYS A 230 -3.66 -74.24 37.44
C LYS A 230 -4.83 -74.93 38.17
N ASN A 231 -4.88 -76.25 38.03
CA ASN A 231 -5.92 -77.20 38.47
C ASN A 231 -5.92 -77.43 40.00
N ALA A 232 -7.10 -77.66 40.60
CA ALA A 232 -7.26 -78.29 41.92
C ALA A 232 -8.33 -79.40 41.86
N HIS A 233 -8.10 -80.49 42.60
CA HIS A 233 -8.85 -81.76 42.51
C HIS A 233 -10.29 -81.65 43.06
N PRO A 234 -11.32 -82.22 42.40
CA PRO A 234 -12.75 -81.95 42.70
C PRO A 234 -13.23 -82.43 44.09
N LEU A 235 -12.47 -83.28 44.78
CA LEU A 235 -12.78 -83.72 46.16
C LEU A 235 -12.41 -82.66 47.21
N ILE A 236 -11.34 -81.89 46.97
CA ILE A 236 -10.89 -80.84 47.90
C ILE A 236 -11.96 -79.74 47.98
N GLU A 237 -12.53 -79.38 46.83
CA GLU A 237 -13.61 -78.40 46.74
C GLU A 237 -14.85 -78.85 47.53
N LYS A 238 -15.24 -80.13 47.41
CA LYS A 238 -16.41 -80.69 48.13
C LYS A 238 -16.20 -80.73 49.65
N ILE A 239 -15.00 -81.02 50.13
CA ILE A 239 -14.68 -81.02 51.58
C ILE A 239 -14.68 -79.60 52.13
N GLN A 240 -14.10 -78.64 51.41
CA GLN A 240 -14.09 -77.23 51.84
C GLN A 240 -15.51 -76.65 51.93
N HIS A 241 -16.38 -76.98 50.98
CA HIS A 241 -17.75 -76.45 50.91
C HIS A 241 -18.77 -77.11 51.86
N ALA A 242 -18.45 -78.22 52.54
CA ALA A 242 -19.38 -78.84 53.48
C ALA A 242 -19.59 -77.97 54.73
N LYS A 243 -20.75 -77.30 54.87
CA LYS A 243 -20.96 -76.28 55.92
C LYS A 243 -21.22 -76.87 57.32
N ASP A 244 -21.78 -78.08 57.39
CA ASP A 244 -22.18 -78.71 58.64
C ASP A 244 -21.49 -80.06 58.86
N THR A 245 -21.34 -80.45 60.13
CA THR A 245 -20.71 -81.70 60.57
C THR A 245 -21.33 -82.92 59.91
N LYS A 246 -22.66 -82.92 59.73
CA LYS A 246 -23.40 -83.99 59.04
C LYS A 246 -23.11 -84.05 57.53
N ALA A 247 -22.96 -82.90 56.88
CA ALA A 247 -22.65 -82.83 55.45
C ALA A 247 -21.22 -83.28 55.17
N LEU A 248 -20.27 -82.91 56.05
CA LEU A 248 -18.88 -83.37 55.95
C LEU A 248 -18.78 -84.88 56.18
N LEU A 249 -19.50 -85.41 57.16
CA LEU A 249 -19.57 -86.86 57.42
C LEU A 249 -20.11 -87.63 56.21
N GLN A 250 -21.20 -87.16 55.59
CA GLN A 250 -21.74 -87.80 54.39
C GLN A 250 -20.75 -87.82 53.21
N VAL A 251 -20.02 -86.72 52.98
CA VAL A 251 -19.02 -86.64 51.91
C VAL A 251 -17.86 -87.61 52.16
N LEU A 252 -17.40 -87.74 53.41
CA LEU A 252 -16.29 -88.64 53.77
C LEU A 252 -16.71 -90.11 53.81
N MET A 253 -17.93 -90.42 54.26
CA MET A 253 -18.49 -91.78 54.23
C MET A 253 -18.74 -92.26 52.79
N ALA A 254 -19.22 -91.38 51.89
CA ALA A 254 -19.48 -91.73 50.50
C ALA A 254 -18.21 -92.12 49.72
N GLN A 255 -17.02 -91.73 50.21
CA GLN A 255 -15.74 -92.09 49.62
C GLN A 255 -15.25 -93.50 50.02
N ASP A 256 -15.87 -94.11 51.04
CA ASP A 256 -15.67 -95.49 51.51
C ASP A 256 -14.18 -95.94 51.57
N SER A 257 -13.33 -95.09 52.13
CA SER A 257 -11.89 -95.36 52.24
C SER A 257 -11.42 -95.40 53.69
N HIS A 258 -10.61 -96.40 54.03
CA HIS A 258 -10.05 -96.59 55.37
C HIS A 258 -9.19 -95.41 55.87
N ARG A 259 -8.79 -94.50 54.99
CA ARG A 259 -7.95 -93.34 55.31
C ARG A 259 -8.69 -92.28 56.12
N PHE A 260 -10.01 -92.18 55.95
CA PHE A 260 -10.83 -91.17 56.64
C PHE A 260 -11.53 -91.71 57.90
N THR A 261 -11.29 -92.97 58.27
CA THR A 261 -11.96 -93.64 59.40
C THR A 261 -11.81 -92.87 60.71
N SER A 262 -10.63 -92.27 60.96
CA SER A 262 -10.39 -91.43 62.14
C SER A 262 -11.19 -90.11 62.10
N CYS A 263 -11.28 -89.46 60.94
CA CYS A 263 -12.10 -88.24 60.77
C CYS A 263 -13.60 -88.55 60.93
N ILE A 264 -14.06 -89.69 60.41
CA ILE A 264 -15.45 -90.15 60.50
C ILE A 264 -15.85 -90.43 61.96
N THR A 265 -15.02 -91.18 62.71
CA THR A 265 -15.31 -91.47 64.14
C THR A 265 -15.29 -90.21 65.01
N HIS A 266 -14.40 -89.26 64.72
CA HIS A 266 -14.42 -87.96 65.40
C HIS A 266 -15.71 -87.19 65.11
N LEU A 267 -16.14 -87.14 63.84
CA LEU A 267 -17.38 -86.45 63.45
C LEU A 267 -18.64 -87.12 64.02
N GLU A 268 -18.69 -88.46 64.10
CA GLU A 268 -19.82 -89.20 64.69
C GLU A 268 -19.95 -88.97 66.20
N LYS A 269 -18.82 -89.00 66.93
CA LYS A 269 -18.82 -88.78 68.38
C LYS A 269 -19.29 -87.37 68.76
N ALA A 270 -18.99 -86.37 67.94
CA ALA A 270 -19.49 -85.01 68.14
C ALA A 270 -20.95 -84.81 67.74
N LEU A 271 -21.50 -85.66 66.86
CA LEU A 271 -22.89 -85.53 66.42
C LEU A 271 -23.87 -86.24 67.36
N TYR A 272 -23.46 -87.36 67.97
CA TYR A 272 -24.36 -88.25 68.72
C TYR A 272 -24.08 -88.32 70.23
N ASP A 273 -22.90 -87.94 70.71
CA ASP A 273 -22.44 -88.13 72.11
C ASP A 273 -22.06 -86.80 72.81
N ASP A 274 -22.67 -85.69 72.36
CA ASP A 274 -22.57 -84.30 72.87
C ASP A 274 -21.14 -83.75 73.07
N GLY A 275 -20.21 -84.16 72.20
CA GLY A 275 -18.83 -83.66 72.15
C GLY A 275 -18.66 -82.40 71.29
N LYS A 276 -17.95 -81.37 71.80
CA LYS A 276 -17.61 -80.16 71.01
C LYS A 276 -16.50 -80.43 69.99
N ILE A 277 -16.74 -80.15 68.70
CA ILE A 277 -15.74 -80.24 67.62
C ILE A 277 -15.57 -78.93 66.85
N ASN A 278 -14.34 -78.69 66.38
CA ASN A 278 -14.00 -77.64 65.42
C ASN A 278 -13.98 -78.21 63.99
N LEU A 279 -15.01 -77.87 63.20
CA LEU A 279 -15.21 -78.37 61.83
C LEU A 279 -14.06 -78.04 60.88
N ASN A 280 -13.40 -76.89 61.04
CA ASN A 280 -12.33 -76.46 60.13
C ASN A 280 -11.07 -77.32 60.26
N LYS A 281 -10.75 -77.75 61.49
CA LYS A 281 -9.58 -78.60 61.74
C LYS A 281 -9.75 -79.99 61.12
N VAL A 282 -10.97 -80.56 61.21
CA VAL A 282 -11.27 -81.86 60.60
C VAL A 282 -11.27 -81.79 59.07
N LYS A 283 -11.67 -80.64 58.49
CA LYS A 283 -11.55 -80.42 57.04
C LYS A 283 -10.11 -80.37 56.56
N GLU A 284 -9.22 -79.70 57.29
CA GLU A 284 -7.79 -79.64 56.96
C GLU A 284 -7.15 -81.03 57.03
N GLU A 285 -7.40 -81.79 58.11
CA GLU A 285 -6.91 -83.17 58.24
C GLU A 285 -7.45 -84.09 57.13
N ALA A 286 -8.69 -83.90 56.67
CA ALA A 286 -9.25 -84.66 55.56
C ALA A 286 -8.69 -84.24 54.18
N ILE A 287 -8.26 -82.98 54.00
CA ILE A 287 -7.62 -82.51 52.77
C ILE A 287 -6.17 -82.99 52.70
N ASP A 288 -5.45 -83.03 53.83
CA ASP A 288 -4.06 -83.50 53.90
C ASP A 288 -3.92 -85.01 53.61
N LEU A 289 -5.02 -85.76 53.71
CA LEU A 289 -5.09 -87.20 53.40
C LEU A 289 -5.42 -87.50 51.91
N ILE A 290 -5.68 -86.47 51.09
CA ILE A 290 -6.00 -86.55 49.65
C ILE A 290 -4.77 -86.24 48.80
#